data_AF-A0A966JZ32-F1
#
_entry.id   AF-A0A966JZ32-F1
#
_cell.length_a   1.000
_cell.length_b   1.000
_cell.length_c   1.000
_cell.angle_alpha   90.00
_cell.angle_beta   90.00
_cell.angle_gamma   90.00
#
_symmetry.space_group_name_H-M   'P 1'
#
loop_
_entity.id
_entity.type
_entity.pdbx_description
1 polymer ?
#
loop_
_entity_poly.entity_id
_entity_poly.type
_entity_poly.pdbx_seq_one_letter_code
_entity_poly.pdbx_strand_id
1 'polypeptide(L)'
;MLLKPCNKNLLLTVVVALSVLTLSACSTPPTRTTSGAPSNPRIAHFKNDTSVGNEGISIAAMGLVGVPYRYGGNTPAGGFDCSGLIAYVYQNSSGIKLPRTIQQMSNVGTGIGQQPPAPGDLVFFNTTGERYSHAGIYVGQ
;
A
#
# COMPACT_ATOMS: atom_id res chain seq x y z
N MET A 1 53.39 -52.65 0.22
CA MET A 1 52.40 -51.60 -0.11
C MET A 1 51.22 -51.74 0.85
N LEU A 2 51.19 -50.97 1.93
CA LEU A 2 50.10 -50.97 2.93
C LEU A 2 49.20 -49.75 2.67
N LEU A 3 47.94 -50.01 2.33
CA LEU A 3 46.91 -49.00 2.12
C LEU A 3 46.53 -48.35 3.44
N LYS A 4 46.65 -47.02 3.50
CA LYS A 4 46.28 -46.18 4.65
C LYS A 4 44.74 -46.08 4.73
N PRO A 5 44.12 -46.23 5.91
CA PRO A 5 42.67 -46.12 6.07
C PRO A 5 42.20 -44.67 5.82
N CYS A 6 41.22 -44.52 4.92
CA CYS A 6 40.59 -43.25 4.61
C CYS A 6 39.67 -42.81 5.76
N ASN A 7 40.07 -41.75 6.47
CA ASN A 7 39.31 -41.19 7.59
C ASN A 7 38.11 -40.40 7.06
N LYS A 8 36.90 -40.98 7.19
CA LYS A 8 35.63 -40.40 6.69
C LYS A 8 35.33 -39.01 7.26
N ASN A 9 35.91 -38.66 8.42
CA ASN A 9 35.77 -37.35 9.05
C ASN A 9 36.55 -36.25 8.31
N LEU A 10 37.62 -36.61 7.60
CA LEU A 10 38.40 -35.69 6.77
C LEU A 10 37.68 -35.37 5.46
N LEU A 11 36.92 -36.32 4.92
CA LEU A 11 36.09 -36.11 3.74
C LEU A 11 34.89 -35.19 4.09
N LEU A 12 34.31 -35.38 5.27
CA LEU A 12 33.15 -34.61 5.74
C LEU A 12 33.51 -33.15 6.06
N THR A 13 34.68 -32.89 6.65
CA THR A 13 35.14 -31.51 6.94
C THR A 13 35.48 -30.71 5.68
N VAL A 14 36.02 -31.35 4.65
CA VAL A 14 36.33 -30.69 3.36
C VAL A 14 35.05 -30.26 2.63
N VAL A 15 33.97 -31.05 2.69
CA VAL A 15 32.68 -30.72 2.05
C VAL A 15 31.95 -29.57 2.77
N VAL A 16 32.03 -29.53 4.11
CA VAL A 16 31.46 -28.43 4.91
C VAL A 16 32.25 -27.13 4.73
N ALA A 17 33.58 -27.20 4.61
CA ALA A 17 34.41 -26.02 4.36
C ALA A 17 34.21 -25.42 2.95
N LEU A 18 33.91 -26.25 1.95
CA LEU A 18 33.67 -25.80 0.57
C LEU A 18 32.31 -25.12 0.38
N SER A 19 31.32 -25.41 1.22
CA SER A 19 29.96 -24.87 1.13
C SER A 19 29.80 -23.49 1.77
N VAL A 20 30.76 -23.05 2.60
CA VAL A 20 30.73 -21.72 3.25
C VAL A 20 31.37 -20.62 2.37
N LEU A 21 32.13 -20.99 1.33
CA LEU A 21 32.84 -20.03 0.47
C LEU A 21 32.03 -19.47 -0.72
N THR A 22 30.76 -19.86 -0.91
CA THR A 22 29.98 -19.49 -2.10
C THR A 22 28.94 -18.38 -1.87
N LEU A 23 28.91 -17.72 -0.71
CA LEU A 23 27.93 -16.65 -0.40
C LEU A 23 28.54 -15.24 -0.30
N SER A 24 29.49 -14.89 -1.18
CA SER A 24 30.02 -13.52 -1.24
C SER A 24 30.31 -13.07 -2.66
N ALA A 25 29.27 -12.94 -3.47
CA ALA A 25 29.35 -12.17 -4.70
C ALA A 25 27.97 -11.61 -5.06
N CYS A 26 27.83 -10.29 -4.88
CA CYS A 26 26.96 -9.32 -5.60
C CYS A 26 26.39 -8.29 -4.62
N SER A 27 27.20 -7.31 -4.23
CA SER A 27 26.71 -6.00 -3.77
C SER A 27 27.49 -4.93 -4.50
N THR A 28 27.09 -4.66 -5.74
CA THR A 28 27.53 -3.49 -6.50
C THR A 28 26.32 -2.56 -6.59
N PRO A 29 26.34 -1.37 -5.97
CA PRO A 29 25.28 -0.40 -6.17
C PRO A 29 25.34 0.13 -7.61
N PRO A 30 24.20 0.30 -8.31
CA PRO A 30 24.21 0.86 -9.65
C PRO A 30 24.59 2.34 -9.60
N THR A 31 25.69 2.71 -10.25
CA THR A 31 26.04 4.10 -10.56
C THR A 31 24.97 4.65 -11.52
N ARG A 32 24.13 5.58 -11.05
CA ARG A 32 23.23 6.35 -11.92
C ARG A 32 24.05 7.29 -12.77
N THR A 33 24.37 6.87 -13.99
CA THR A 33 24.81 7.75 -15.06
C THR A 33 23.64 8.66 -15.42
N THR A 34 23.71 9.94 -15.04
CA THR A 34 22.86 10.99 -15.59
C THR A 34 23.28 11.27 -17.03
N SER A 35 22.96 10.35 -17.93
CA SER A 35 22.93 10.62 -19.36
C SER A 35 21.56 11.21 -19.67
N GLY A 36 21.54 12.44 -20.20
CA GLY A 36 20.33 13.17 -20.55
C GLY A 36 19.33 12.28 -21.29
N ALA A 37 18.14 12.12 -20.70
CA ALA A 37 17.09 11.27 -21.23
C ALA A 37 16.22 12.05 -22.23
N PRO A 38 15.82 11.42 -23.34
CA PRO A 38 14.86 11.98 -24.28
C PRO A 38 13.48 12.07 -23.61
N SER A 39 12.69 13.07 -24.01
CA SER A 39 11.34 13.34 -23.51
C SER A 39 10.37 12.20 -23.85
N ASN A 40 10.35 11.15 -23.02
CA ASN A 40 9.40 10.05 -23.15
C ASN A 40 8.12 10.39 -22.36
N PRO A 41 6.94 10.51 -23.00
CA PRO A 41 5.71 10.97 -22.36
C PRO A 41 5.22 10.08 -21.22
N ARG A 42 5.65 8.81 -21.15
CA ARG A 42 5.32 7.90 -20.03
C ARG A 42 5.97 8.30 -18.70
N ILE A 43 7.17 8.87 -18.73
CA ILE A 43 7.89 9.30 -17.51
C ILE A 43 7.27 10.59 -16.95
N ALA A 44 6.70 11.44 -17.81
CA ALA A 44 5.97 12.63 -17.39
C ALA A 44 4.60 12.29 -16.76
N HIS A 45 3.94 11.21 -17.23
CA HIS A 45 2.67 10.75 -16.69
C HIS A 45 2.80 10.26 -15.23
N PHE A 46 3.88 9.54 -14.92
CA PHE A 46 4.14 9.01 -13.58
C PHE A 46 4.32 10.08 -12.48
N LYS A 47 4.62 11.32 -12.85
CA LYS A 47 4.68 12.46 -11.91
C LYS A 47 3.32 13.12 -11.68
N ASN A 48 2.35 12.86 -12.54
CA ASN A 48 1.02 13.45 -12.50
C ASN A 48 -0.05 12.48 -11.98
N ASP A 49 0.35 11.24 -11.69
CA ASP A 49 -0.50 10.27 -11.01
C ASP A 49 -0.68 10.71 -9.55
N THR A 50 -1.79 11.39 -9.28
CA THR A 50 -2.22 11.81 -7.93
C THR A 50 -2.49 10.62 -7.00
N SER A 51 -2.42 9.40 -7.52
CA SER A 51 -2.60 8.14 -6.80
C SER A 51 -1.39 7.75 -5.95
N VAL A 52 -0.17 8.20 -6.33
CA VAL A 52 1.10 7.68 -5.80
C VAL A 52 1.16 7.81 -4.27
N GLY A 53 1.02 6.66 -3.58
CA GLY A 53 1.06 6.55 -2.12
C GLY A 53 -0.29 6.32 -1.45
N ASN A 54 -1.41 6.45 -2.19
CA ASN A 54 -2.78 6.30 -1.68
C ASN A 54 -3.50 5.07 -2.24
N GLU A 55 -2.89 4.30 -3.13
CA GLU A 55 -3.50 3.11 -3.75
C GLU A 55 -3.84 2.03 -2.71
N GLY A 56 -3.09 1.97 -1.61
CA GLY A 56 -3.38 1.06 -0.50
C GLY A 56 -4.75 1.31 0.14
N ILE A 57 -5.23 2.56 0.14
CA ILE A 57 -6.54 2.94 0.71
C ILE A 57 -7.65 2.35 -0.14
N SER A 58 -7.63 2.57 -1.46
CA SER A 58 -8.66 2.05 -2.36
C SER A 58 -8.66 0.52 -2.41
N ILE A 59 -7.49 -0.11 -2.45
CA ILE A 59 -7.36 -1.58 -2.41
C ILE A 59 -7.94 -2.15 -1.10
N ALA A 60 -7.60 -1.56 0.04
CA ALA A 60 -8.13 -1.99 1.33
C ALA A 60 -9.66 -1.82 1.42
N ALA A 61 -10.20 -0.73 0.88
CA ALA A 61 -11.65 -0.53 0.79
C ALA A 61 -12.33 -1.61 -0.06
N MET A 62 -11.76 -1.95 -1.21
CA MET A 62 -12.28 -3.02 -2.08
C MET A 62 -12.25 -4.39 -1.39
N GLY A 63 -11.25 -4.67 -0.55
CA GLY A 63 -11.18 -5.89 0.23
C GLY A 63 -12.30 -6.07 1.28
N LEU A 64 -13.04 -5.00 1.58
CA LEU A 64 -14.17 -5.01 2.53
C LEU A 64 -15.53 -5.06 1.83
N VAL A 65 -15.56 -5.18 0.51
CA VAL A 65 -16.81 -5.35 -0.24
C VAL A 65 -17.55 -6.59 0.25
N GLY A 66 -18.84 -6.43 0.50
CA GLY A 66 -19.70 -7.48 1.05
C GLY A 66 -19.87 -7.45 2.57
N VAL A 67 -19.05 -6.68 3.30
CA VAL A 67 -19.32 -6.42 4.73
C VAL A 67 -20.61 -5.61 4.87
N PRO A 68 -21.57 -6.04 5.71
CA PRO A 68 -22.89 -5.42 5.75
C PRO A 68 -22.86 -4.00 6.33
N TYR A 69 -23.76 -3.15 5.81
CA TYR A 69 -23.99 -1.83 6.40
C TYR A 69 -24.66 -1.94 7.77
N ARG A 70 -24.11 -1.26 8.78
CA ARG A 70 -24.67 -1.15 10.14
C ARG A 70 -24.45 0.26 10.65
N TYR A 71 -25.54 0.95 11.01
CA TYR A 71 -25.44 2.29 11.58
C TYR A 71 -24.61 2.27 12.87
N GLY A 72 -23.61 3.14 12.98
CA GLY A 72 -22.65 3.16 14.08
C GLY A 72 -21.50 2.14 13.92
N GLY A 73 -21.61 1.20 12.97
CA GLY A 73 -20.66 0.13 12.74
C GLY A 73 -19.29 0.63 12.29
N ASN A 74 -18.24 0.00 12.80
CA ASN A 74 -16.84 0.41 12.61
C ASN A 74 -15.85 -0.77 12.60
N THR A 75 -16.32 -2.00 12.39
CA THR A 75 -15.45 -3.19 12.34
C THR A 75 -15.90 -4.16 11.23
N PRO A 76 -14.98 -4.96 10.65
CA PRO A 76 -15.36 -5.95 9.65
C PRO A 76 -16.38 -6.98 10.15
N ALA A 77 -16.23 -7.44 11.41
CA ALA A 77 -17.11 -8.44 12.00
C ALA A 77 -18.50 -7.87 12.34
N GLY A 78 -18.56 -6.63 12.82
CA GLY A 78 -19.80 -5.97 13.23
C GLY A 78 -20.52 -5.22 12.12
N GLY A 79 -19.91 -5.08 10.94
CA GLY A 79 -20.39 -4.22 9.87
C GLY A 79 -19.92 -2.77 9.99
N PHE A 80 -20.17 -1.99 8.94
CA PHE A 80 -19.73 -0.60 8.84
C PHE A 80 -20.88 0.35 8.54
N ASP A 81 -20.81 1.57 9.07
CA ASP A 81 -21.43 2.71 8.40
C ASP A 81 -20.42 3.42 7.48
N CYS A 82 -20.88 4.45 6.75
CA CYS A 82 -20.04 5.17 5.80
C CYS A 82 -18.74 5.70 6.42
N SER A 83 -18.85 6.35 7.57
CA SER A 83 -17.70 6.96 8.25
C SER A 83 -16.84 5.92 8.97
N GLY A 84 -17.44 4.85 9.50
CA GLY A 84 -16.75 3.74 10.12
C GLY A 84 -15.88 2.97 9.13
N LEU A 85 -16.38 2.74 7.91
CA LEU A 85 -15.58 2.13 6.84
C LEU A 85 -14.38 3.02 6.49
N ILE A 86 -14.62 4.31 6.24
CA ILE A 86 -13.56 5.27 5.87
C ILE A 86 -12.48 5.35 6.95
N ALA A 87 -12.88 5.55 8.21
CA ALA A 87 -11.93 5.66 9.32
C ALA A 87 -11.12 4.36 9.49
N TYR A 88 -11.75 3.20 9.37
CA TYR A 88 -11.07 1.90 9.45
C TYR A 88 -10.03 1.72 8.34
N VAL A 89 -10.42 2.02 7.09
CA VAL A 89 -9.53 1.85 5.93
C VAL A 89 -8.34 2.79 6.04
N TYR A 90 -8.55 4.08 6.31
CA TYR A 90 -7.45 5.05 6.46
C TYR A 90 -6.51 4.68 7.61
N GLN A 91 -7.06 4.29 8.76
CA GLN A 91 -6.23 3.87 9.90
C GLN A 91 -5.36 2.67 9.55
N ASN A 92 -5.91 1.68 8.84
CA ASN A 92 -5.22 0.42 8.61
C ASN A 92 -4.28 0.44 7.39
N SER A 93 -4.56 1.27 6.38
CA SER A 93 -3.77 1.32 5.14
C SER A 93 -2.71 2.42 5.16
N SER A 94 -2.96 3.55 5.82
CA SER A 94 -2.04 4.70 5.85
C SER A 94 -1.70 5.19 7.26
N GLY A 95 -2.28 4.60 8.31
CA GLY A 95 -2.05 5.03 9.69
C GLY A 95 -2.79 6.32 10.07
N ILE A 96 -3.58 6.90 9.16
CA ILE A 96 -4.24 8.19 9.35
C ILE A 96 -5.49 8.03 10.21
N LYS A 97 -5.56 8.80 11.30
CA LYS A 97 -6.73 8.89 12.18
C LYS A 97 -7.69 9.96 11.66
N LEU A 98 -8.84 9.52 11.16
CA LEU A 98 -9.91 10.42 10.76
C LEU A 98 -10.93 10.63 11.89
N PRO A 99 -11.60 11.80 11.92
CA PRO A 99 -12.75 12.03 12.79
C PRO A 99 -13.86 11.00 12.57
N ARG A 100 -14.75 10.80 13.57
CA ARG A 100 -15.78 9.76 13.49
C ARG A 100 -16.91 10.07 12.51
N THR A 101 -17.18 11.34 12.21
CA THR A 101 -18.34 11.73 11.39
C THR A 101 -17.92 12.29 10.02
N ILE A 102 -18.77 12.09 9.01
CA ILE A 102 -18.51 12.60 7.65
C ILE A 102 -18.40 14.12 7.61
N GLN A 103 -19.23 14.83 8.38
CA GLN A 103 -19.18 16.28 8.51
C GLN A 103 -17.85 16.78 9.07
N GLN A 104 -17.24 16.04 10.01
CA GLN A 104 -15.91 16.38 10.51
C GLN A 104 -14.82 16.04 9.50
N MET A 105 -14.95 14.89 8.81
CA MET A 105 -14.01 14.49 7.76
C MET A 105 -13.98 15.50 6.59
N SER A 106 -15.11 16.12 6.24
CA SER A 106 -15.15 17.13 5.16
C SER A 106 -14.40 18.43 5.49
N ASN A 107 -14.06 18.64 6.77
CA ASN A 107 -13.35 19.84 7.24
C ASN A 107 -11.85 19.58 7.47
N VAL A 108 -11.34 18.38 7.16
CA VAL A 108 -9.93 18.04 7.30
C VAL A 108 -9.32 17.63 5.96
N GLY A 109 -8.00 17.80 5.83
CA GLY A 109 -7.29 17.53 4.59
C GLY A 109 -7.36 18.69 3.59
N THR A 110 -7.07 18.38 2.33
CA THR A 110 -6.99 19.37 1.24
C THR A 110 -8.02 19.02 0.18
N GLY A 111 -8.85 19.99 -0.21
CA GLY A 111 -9.79 19.81 -1.32
C GLY A 111 -9.07 19.72 -2.67
N ILE A 112 -9.54 18.84 -3.54
CA ILE A 112 -8.94 18.57 -4.86
C ILE A 112 -9.22 19.66 -5.92
N GLY A 113 -10.04 20.67 -5.59
CA GLY A 113 -10.37 21.77 -6.50
C GLY A 113 -11.02 21.27 -7.80
N GLN A 114 -10.38 21.57 -8.93
CA GLN A 114 -10.82 21.14 -10.28
C GLN A 114 -10.07 19.88 -10.77
N GLN A 115 -9.22 19.29 -9.94
CA GLN A 115 -8.50 18.07 -10.29
C GLN A 115 -9.45 16.87 -10.21
N PRO A 116 -9.29 15.87 -11.09
CA PRO A 116 -10.01 14.61 -10.94
C PRO A 116 -9.60 13.91 -9.64
N PRO A 117 -10.52 13.18 -8.98
CA PRO A 117 -10.19 12.43 -7.78
C PRO A 117 -9.18 11.32 -8.09
N ALA A 118 -8.27 11.11 -7.17
CA ALA A 118 -7.32 9.99 -7.18
C ALA A 118 -7.88 8.81 -6.38
N PRO A 119 -7.50 7.56 -6.70
CA PRO A 119 -7.80 6.42 -5.84
C PRO A 119 -7.38 6.70 -4.39
N GLY A 120 -8.32 6.48 -3.47
CA GLY A 120 -8.14 6.81 -2.06
C GLY A 120 -8.78 8.13 -1.65
N ASP A 121 -9.12 9.05 -2.56
CA ASP A 121 -9.78 10.31 -2.21
C ASP A 121 -11.20 10.10 -1.66
N LEU A 122 -11.63 10.99 -0.77
CA LEU A 122 -12.99 11.00 -0.24
C LEU A 122 -13.92 11.81 -1.13
N VAL A 123 -15.03 11.19 -1.51
CA VAL A 123 -16.13 11.84 -2.25
C VAL A 123 -17.30 12.00 -1.32
N PHE A 124 -17.79 13.24 -1.16
CA PHE A 124 -18.87 13.58 -0.24
C PHE A 124 -20.18 13.85 -0.97
N PHE A 125 -21.29 13.40 -0.37
CA PHE A 125 -22.63 13.47 -0.95
C PHE A 125 -23.65 14.11 0.00
N ASN A 126 -24.73 14.62 -0.59
CA ASN A 126 -25.96 14.98 0.13
C ASN A 126 -27.06 13.97 -0.26
N THR A 127 -27.33 13.01 0.63
CA THR A 127 -28.34 11.95 0.45
C THR A 127 -29.53 12.10 1.39
N THR A 128 -29.43 12.93 2.43
CA THR A 128 -30.48 13.11 3.46
C THR A 128 -31.01 14.54 3.55
N GLY A 129 -30.57 15.44 2.68
CA GLY A 129 -30.89 16.88 2.73
C GLY A 129 -29.83 17.70 3.48
N GLU A 130 -28.91 17.06 4.20
CA GLU A 130 -27.81 17.73 4.89
C GLU A 130 -26.51 17.71 4.07
N ARG A 131 -25.80 18.85 4.07
CA ARG A 131 -24.48 18.93 3.44
C ARG A 131 -23.53 17.93 4.10
N TYR A 132 -22.85 17.12 3.28
CA TYR A 132 -21.92 16.08 3.75
C TYR A 132 -22.57 14.99 4.62
N SER A 133 -23.80 14.60 4.29
CA SER A 133 -24.53 13.50 4.96
C SER A 133 -23.97 12.09 4.70
N HIS A 134 -23.21 11.90 3.61
CA HIS A 134 -22.63 10.61 3.23
C HIS A 134 -21.30 10.80 2.51
N ALA A 135 -20.46 9.77 2.47
CA ALA A 135 -19.23 9.78 1.69
C ALA A 135 -18.79 8.37 1.28
N GLY A 136 -17.90 8.30 0.30
CA GLY A 136 -17.23 7.09 -0.14
C GLY A 136 -15.75 7.33 -0.47
N ILE A 137 -15.01 6.24 -0.63
CA ILE A 137 -13.62 6.23 -1.09
C ILE A 137 -13.62 6.02 -2.60
N TYR A 138 -12.97 6.91 -3.36
CA TYR A 138 -12.82 6.76 -4.80
C TYR A 138 -11.84 5.61 -5.13
N VAL A 139 -12.19 4.75 -6.09
CA VAL A 139 -11.42 3.54 -6.43
C VAL A 139 -10.82 3.55 -7.85
N GLY A 140 -10.93 4.65 -8.60
CA GLY A 140 -10.19 4.83 -9.86
C GLY A 140 -10.86 4.31 -11.14
N GLN A 141 -12.18 4.40 -11.25
CA GLN A 141 -12.89 4.17 -12.52
C GLN A 141 -13.63 5.41 -13.01
#